data_AF-A0A2V8T8E5-F1
#
_entry.id   AF-A0A2V8T8E5-F1
#
_cell.length_a   1.000
_cell.length_b   1.000
_cell.length_c   1.000
_cell.angle_alpha   90.00
_cell.angle_beta   90.00
_cell.angle_gamma   90.00
#
_symmetry.space_group_name_H-M   'P 1'
#
loop_
_entity.id
_entity.type
_entity.pdbx_description
1 polymer ?
#
loop_
_entity_poly.entity_id
_entity_poly.type
_entity_poly.pdbx_seq_one_letter_code
_entity_poly.pdbx_strand_id
1 'polypeptide(L)'
;MRMTAARLFTTFALLLMMSSFAGCVTKKLFRQTAQNEDKKIGEVQTGVEENERRTGDLKSETQREVARLDAKTDEARQTAEAASTRAGNAEKLAKGKVLWEVTLTNDQVKFGFNKAKVPPEASSVLDDLAGKVKALNKSVYIEVEGHTDSVGSKEYNNTLGLRRAEVLE
;
A
#
# COMPACT_ATOMS: atom_id res chain seq x y z
N MET A 1 87.78 21.73 64.48
CA MET A 1 86.37 21.46 64.10
C MET A 1 85.58 22.76 63.99
N ARG A 2 85.73 23.56 62.91
CA ARG A 2 84.87 24.75 62.66
C ARG A 2 84.44 24.90 61.19
N MET A 3 84.89 24.04 60.27
CA MET A 3 84.56 24.11 58.83
C MET A 3 83.31 23.30 58.39
N THR A 4 82.68 22.56 59.29
CA THR A 4 81.55 21.67 58.95
C THR A 4 80.19 22.36 58.97
N ALA A 5 79.99 23.39 59.81
CA ALA A 5 78.69 24.07 59.95
C ALA A 5 78.34 24.99 58.75
N ALA A 6 79.33 25.70 58.20
CA ALA A 6 79.11 26.62 57.07
C ALA A 6 78.77 25.89 55.76
N ARG A 7 79.37 24.71 55.54
CA ARG A 7 79.07 23.85 54.37
C ARG A 7 77.69 23.20 54.47
N LEU A 8 77.18 22.96 55.68
CA LEU A 8 75.86 22.37 55.89
C LEU A 8 74.73 23.40 55.70
N PHE A 9 74.98 24.66 56.06
CA PHE A 9 74.02 25.76 55.84
C PHE A 9 73.90 26.15 54.36
N THR A 10 75.02 26.18 53.62
CA THR A 10 75.00 26.49 52.18
C THR A 10 74.37 25.38 51.35
N THR A 11 74.57 24.11 51.71
CA THR A 11 73.90 23.00 51.03
C THR A 11 72.40 22.98 51.31
N PHE A 12 71.97 23.28 52.53
CA PHE A 12 70.55 23.36 52.88
C PHE A 12 69.84 24.53 52.17
N ALA A 13 70.50 25.69 52.08
CA ALA A 13 69.99 26.84 51.34
C ALA A 13 69.87 26.57 49.83
N LEU A 14 70.85 25.87 49.22
CA LEU A 14 70.76 25.48 47.81
C LEU A 14 69.63 24.47 47.54
N LEU A 15 69.39 23.53 48.46
CA LEU A 15 68.31 22.54 48.35
C LEU A 15 66.91 23.17 48.46
N LEU A 16 66.77 24.19 49.32
CA LEU A 16 65.52 24.96 49.46
C LEU A 16 65.26 25.89 48.25
N MET A 17 66.33 26.41 47.64
CA MET A 17 66.21 27.21 46.42
C MET A 17 65.84 26.36 45.20
N MET A 18 66.38 25.14 45.08
CA MET A 18 66.05 24.21 43.98
C MET A 18 64.60 23.68 44.05
N SER A 19 64.01 23.55 45.23
CA SER A 19 62.62 23.11 45.41
C SER A 19 61.58 24.18 45.04
N SER A 20 61.99 25.45 44.97
CA SER A 20 61.12 26.59 44.61
C SER A 20 60.92 26.74 43.10
N PHE A 21 61.87 26.28 42.27
CA PHE A 21 61.78 26.37 40.80
C PHE A 21 60.92 25.27 40.16
N ALA A 22 60.75 24.13 40.83
CA ALA A 22 59.92 23.02 40.33
C ALA A 22 58.42 23.37 40.26
N GLY A 23 57.94 24.30 41.09
CA GLY A 23 56.51 24.66 41.18
C GLY A 23 55.97 25.46 39.99
N CYS A 24 56.81 26.26 39.30
CA CYS A 24 56.35 27.11 38.20
C CYS A 24 56.16 26.35 36.88
N VAL A 25 56.98 25.33 36.62
CA VAL A 25 56.92 24.52 35.38
C VAL A 25 55.65 23.65 35.37
N THR A 26 55.35 22.99 36.49
CA THR A 26 54.14 22.15 36.63
C THR A 26 52.86 22.98 36.52
N LYS A 27 52.86 24.22 37.03
CA LYS A 27 51.69 25.12 36.95
C LYS A 27 51.41 25.60 35.53
N LYS A 28 52.45 25.82 34.72
CA LYS A 28 52.32 26.23 33.30
C LYS A 28 51.80 25.08 32.44
N LEU A 29 52.36 23.87 32.63
CA LEU A 29 51.89 22.65 31.95
C LEU A 29 50.44 22.33 32.34
N PHE A 30 50.10 22.39 33.62
CA PHE A 30 48.74 22.16 34.10
C PHE A 30 47.73 23.19 33.55
N ARG A 31 48.09 24.48 33.50
CA ARG A 31 47.24 25.50 32.86
C ARG A 31 47.04 25.22 31.38
N GLN A 32 48.09 24.79 30.68
CA GLN A 32 48.00 24.48 29.25
C GLN A 32 47.15 23.23 28.99
N THR A 33 47.25 22.19 29.81
CA THR A 33 46.38 21.00 29.70
C THR A 33 44.93 21.35 30.03
N ALA A 34 44.68 22.10 31.10
CA ALA A 34 43.33 22.56 31.46
C ALA A 34 42.69 23.41 30.35
N GLN A 35 43.45 24.34 29.74
CA GLN A 35 42.97 25.15 28.61
C GLN A 35 42.65 24.30 27.36
N ASN A 36 43.46 23.28 27.08
CA ASN A 36 43.21 22.36 25.97
C ASN A 36 42.00 21.45 26.25
N GLU A 37 41.80 21.03 27.49
CA GLU A 37 40.63 20.25 27.92
C GLU A 37 39.37 21.10 27.85
N ASP A 38 39.37 22.34 28.34
CA ASP A 38 38.25 23.28 28.22
C ASP A 38 37.87 23.49 26.75
N LYS A 39 38.86 23.65 25.86
CA LYS A 39 38.61 23.79 24.42
C LYS A 39 37.96 22.53 23.83
N LYS A 40 38.48 21.35 24.14
CA LYS A 40 37.91 20.07 23.68
C LYS A 40 36.50 19.85 24.24
N ILE A 41 36.27 20.20 25.51
CA ILE A 41 34.95 20.11 26.15
C ILE A 41 33.96 21.03 25.44
N GLY A 42 34.35 22.26 25.11
CA GLY A 42 33.51 23.18 24.34
C GLY A 42 33.19 22.68 22.93
N GLU A 43 34.16 22.10 22.22
CA GLU A 43 33.95 21.47 20.91
C GLU A 43 33.01 20.25 21.01
N VAL A 44 33.20 19.39 22.00
CA VAL A 44 32.31 18.24 22.25
C VAL A 44 30.91 18.70 22.61
N GLN A 45 30.76 19.71 23.47
CA GLN A 45 29.45 20.24 23.86
C GLN A 45 28.70 20.82 22.65
N THR A 46 29.40 21.57 21.79
CA THR A 46 28.84 22.07 20.53
C THR A 46 28.40 20.92 19.62
N GLY A 47 29.23 19.89 19.48
CA GLY A 47 28.90 18.69 18.69
C GLY A 47 27.70 17.91 19.24
N VAL A 48 27.56 17.82 20.56
CA VAL A 48 26.41 17.19 21.23
C VAL A 48 25.14 18.00 20.95
N GLU A 49 25.17 19.32 21.10
CA GLU A 49 24.02 20.19 20.79
C GLU A 49 23.60 20.10 19.32
N GLU A 50 24.56 19.99 18.40
CA GLU A 50 24.28 19.78 16.97
C GLU A 50 23.69 18.39 16.70
N ASN A 51 24.18 17.35 17.37
CA ASN A 51 23.63 15.99 17.27
C ASN A 51 22.22 15.89 17.86
N GLU A 52 21.93 16.58 18.96
CA GLU A 52 20.59 16.64 19.53
C GLU A 52 19.62 17.36 18.60
N ARG A 53 20.04 18.48 17.98
CA ARG A 53 19.25 19.16 16.94
C ARG A 53 18.97 18.25 15.76
N ARG A 54 20.00 17.62 15.19
CA ARG A 54 19.85 16.67 14.08
C ARG A 54 18.90 15.53 14.43
N THR A 55 18.98 15.01 15.65
CA THR A 55 18.10 13.94 16.14
C THR A 55 16.65 14.43 16.25
N GLY A 56 16.44 15.65 16.74
CA GLY A 56 15.12 16.28 16.81
C GLY A 56 14.49 16.50 15.43
N ASP A 57 15.28 17.04 14.49
CA ASP A 57 14.84 17.29 13.11
C ASP A 57 14.49 15.99 12.40
N LEU A 58 15.37 14.97 12.49
CA LEU A 58 15.15 13.67 11.88
C LEU A 58 13.92 12.97 12.46
N LYS A 59 13.68 13.10 13.77
CA LYS A 59 12.47 12.60 14.42
C LYS A 59 11.22 13.31 13.90
N SER A 60 11.24 14.64 13.76
CA SER A 60 10.13 15.41 13.21
C SER A 60 9.86 15.02 11.75
N GLU A 61 10.89 14.88 10.93
CA GLU A 61 10.75 14.45 9.54
C GLU A 61 10.17 13.02 9.44
N THR A 62 10.69 12.10 10.24
CA THR A 62 10.18 10.72 10.32
C THR A 62 8.72 10.70 10.75
N GLN A 63 8.33 11.50 11.75
CA GLN A 63 6.93 11.60 12.18
C GLN A 63 6.01 12.13 11.09
N ARG A 64 6.47 13.10 10.29
CA ARG A 64 5.70 13.62 9.14
C ARG A 64 5.55 12.56 8.05
N GLU A 65 6.61 11.82 7.75
CA GLU A 65 6.58 10.80 6.71
C GLU A 65 5.72 9.59 7.14
N VAL A 66 5.78 9.18 8.41
CA VAL A 66 4.87 8.17 8.98
C VAL A 66 3.42 8.63 8.87
N ALA A 67 3.10 9.86 9.29
CA ALA A 67 1.74 10.38 9.16
C ALA A 67 1.25 10.44 7.70
N ARG A 68 2.15 10.77 6.76
CA ARG A 68 1.86 10.76 5.32
C ARG A 68 1.59 9.35 4.80
N LEU A 69 2.38 8.37 5.23
CA LEU A 69 2.21 6.97 4.86
C LEU A 69 0.92 6.39 5.43
N ASP A 70 0.57 6.73 6.67
CA ASP A 70 -0.69 6.32 7.30
C ASP A 70 -1.89 6.86 6.49
N ALA A 71 -1.89 8.16 6.17
CA ALA A 71 -2.94 8.77 5.36
C ALA A 71 -3.07 8.10 3.97
N LYS A 72 -1.95 7.79 3.31
CA LYS A 72 -1.95 7.10 2.02
C LYS A 72 -2.43 5.64 2.15
N THR A 73 -2.12 4.98 3.25
CA THR A 73 -2.58 3.62 3.54
C THR A 73 -4.08 3.58 3.78
N ASP A 74 -4.61 4.57 4.51
CA ASP A 74 -6.06 4.72 4.73
C ASP A 74 -6.79 5.01 3.42
N GLU A 75 -6.27 5.88 2.57
CA GLU A 75 -6.81 6.15 1.23
C GLU A 75 -6.82 4.89 0.36
N ALA A 76 -5.71 4.15 0.34
CA ALA A 76 -5.60 2.90 -0.40
C ALA A 76 -6.59 1.84 0.13
N ARG A 77 -6.75 1.75 1.45
CA ARG A 77 -7.70 0.85 2.09
C ARG A 77 -9.14 1.21 1.73
N GLN A 78 -9.53 2.48 1.81
CA GLN A 78 -10.85 2.95 1.40
C GLN A 78 -11.13 2.65 -0.07
N THR A 79 -10.13 2.87 -0.93
CA THR A 79 -10.23 2.55 -2.36
C THR A 79 -10.42 1.05 -2.59
N ALA A 80 -9.65 0.21 -1.88
CA ALA A 80 -9.76 -1.25 -1.97
C ALA A 80 -11.11 -1.77 -1.45
N GLU A 81 -11.62 -1.24 -0.33
CA GLU A 81 -12.94 -1.58 0.22
C GLU A 81 -14.07 -1.17 -0.73
N ALA A 82 -13.98 0.03 -1.32
CA ALA A 82 -14.94 0.49 -2.32
C ALA A 82 -14.89 -0.37 -3.61
N ALA A 83 -13.70 -0.75 -4.07
CA ALA A 83 -13.51 -1.64 -5.20
C ALA A 83 -14.07 -3.04 -4.93
N SER A 84 -13.79 -3.62 -3.76
CA SER A 84 -14.32 -4.92 -3.34
C SER A 84 -15.85 -4.90 -3.21
N THR A 85 -16.43 -3.83 -2.65
CA THR A 85 -17.89 -3.67 -2.56
C THR A 85 -18.52 -3.58 -3.95
N ARG A 86 -17.94 -2.79 -4.87
CA ARG A 86 -18.41 -2.72 -6.26
C ARG A 86 -18.27 -4.05 -6.98
N ALA A 87 -17.16 -4.76 -6.78
CA ALA A 87 -16.94 -6.08 -7.35
C ALA A 87 -17.96 -7.10 -6.80
N GLY A 88 -18.23 -7.12 -5.49
CA GLY A 88 -19.22 -8.01 -4.89
C GLY A 88 -20.66 -7.67 -5.32
N ASN A 89 -20.98 -6.40 -5.52
CA ASN A 89 -22.28 -5.99 -6.07
C ASN A 89 -22.41 -6.34 -7.55
N ALA A 90 -21.36 -6.09 -8.36
CA ALA A 90 -21.30 -6.49 -9.76
C ALA A 90 -21.35 -8.01 -9.90
N GLU A 91 -20.71 -8.76 -9.02
CA GLU A 91 -20.76 -10.21 -8.96
C GLU A 91 -22.16 -10.69 -8.57
N LYS A 92 -22.85 -10.05 -7.62
CA LYS A 92 -24.26 -10.38 -7.30
C LYS A 92 -25.21 -10.07 -8.45
N LEU A 93 -24.95 -8.99 -9.21
CA LEU A 93 -25.71 -8.61 -10.39
C LEU A 93 -25.41 -9.54 -11.58
N ALA A 94 -24.15 -9.93 -11.77
CA ALA A 94 -23.67 -10.77 -12.87
C ALA A 94 -23.93 -12.26 -12.63
N LYS A 95 -23.73 -12.74 -11.41
CA LYS A 95 -24.25 -14.03 -10.93
C LYS A 95 -25.74 -13.97 -10.63
N GLY A 96 -26.45 -13.02 -11.26
CA GLY A 96 -27.90 -12.87 -11.19
C GLY A 96 -28.49 -14.26 -11.15
N LYS A 97 -28.96 -14.65 -9.96
CA LYS A 97 -29.50 -15.98 -9.73
C LYS A 97 -30.54 -16.15 -10.82
N VAL A 98 -30.34 -17.10 -11.75
CA VAL A 98 -31.24 -17.30 -12.89
C VAL A 98 -32.64 -17.31 -12.30
N LEU A 99 -33.40 -16.22 -12.52
CA LEU A 99 -34.68 -16.05 -11.86
C LEU A 99 -35.64 -17.17 -12.30
N TRP A 100 -35.32 -17.73 -13.47
CA TRP A 100 -36.05 -18.70 -14.27
C TRP A 100 -35.31 -18.90 -15.59
N GLU A 101 -35.38 -20.12 -16.12
CA GLU A 101 -34.92 -20.48 -17.45
C GLU A 101 -36.15 -21.00 -18.22
N VAL A 102 -36.31 -20.55 -19.46
CA VAL A 102 -37.34 -21.06 -20.35
C VAL A 102 -36.65 -21.62 -21.59
N THR A 103 -36.63 -22.95 -21.68
CA THR A 103 -36.11 -23.65 -22.85
C THR A 103 -37.27 -23.97 -23.79
N LEU A 104 -37.28 -23.37 -24.98
CA LEU A 104 -38.20 -23.74 -26.04
C LEU A 104 -37.66 -25.00 -26.74
N THR A 105 -38.13 -26.17 -26.30
CA THR A 105 -37.75 -27.42 -26.94
C THR A 105 -38.53 -27.62 -28.25
N ASN A 106 -37.98 -28.45 -29.14
CA ASN A 106 -38.61 -28.78 -30.44
C ASN A 106 -40.02 -29.37 -30.30
N ASP A 107 -40.38 -29.88 -29.11
CA ASP A 107 -41.71 -30.43 -28.82
C ASP A 107 -42.76 -29.33 -28.59
N GLN A 108 -42.32 -28.11 -28.31
CA GLN A 108 -43.17 -26.95 -28.06
C GLN A 108 -43.13 -25.95 -29.22
N VAL A 109 -41.93 -25.64 -29.71
CA VAL A 109 -41.71 -24.65 -30.78
C VAL A 109 -40.54 -25.11 -31.64
N LYS A 110 -40.76 -25.27 -32.95
CA LYS A 110 -39.73 -25.74 -33.87
C LYS A 110 -39.50 -24.79 -35.02
N PHE A 111 -38.28 -24.27 -35.12
CA PHE A 111 -37.84 -23.60 -36.33
C PHE A 111 -37.82 -24.57 -37.52
N GLY A 112 -38.30 -24.11 -38.67
CA GLY A 112 -38.20 -24.87 -39.91
C GLY A 112 -36.74 -25.19 -40.27
N PHE A 113 -36.54 -26.28 -41.01
CA PHE A 113 -35.21 -26.67 -41.48
C PHE A 113 -34.58 -25.51 -42.25
N ASN A 114 -33.36 -25.15 -41.83
CA ASN A 114 -32.61 -24.04 -42.37
C ASN A 114 -33.33 -22.66 -42.37
N LYS A 115 -34.22 -22.44 -41.42
CA LYS A 115 -34.98 -21.19 -41.28
C LYS A 115 -34.77 -20.58 -39.89
N ALA A 116 -34.82 -19.25 -39.86
CA ALA A 116 -34.81 -18.42 -38.67
C ALA A 116 -36.11 -17.59 -38.55
N LYS A 117 -37.22 -18.07 -39.13
CA LYS A 117 -38.53 -17.42 -38.96
C LYS A 117 -39.18 -17.96 -37.69
N VAL A 118 -39.61 -17.07 -36.80
CA VAL A 118 -40.36 -17.41 -35.58
C VAL A 118 -41.66 -18.14 -35.98
N PRO A 119 -41.88 -19.38 -35.50
CA PRO A 119 -43.12 -20.10 -35.74
C PRO A 119 -44.32 -19.41 -35.06
N PRO A 120 -45.52 -19.41 -35.65
CA PRO A 120 -46.72 -18.85 -35.00
C PRO A 120 -47.01 -19.45 -33.62
N GLU A 121 -46.66 -20.72 -33.42
CA GLU A 121 -46.84 -21.45 -32.16
C GLU A 121 -45.92 -20.91 -31.05
N ALA A 122 -44.83 -20.22 -31.42
CA ALA A 122 -43.92 -19.58 -30.47
C ALA A 122 -44.52 -18.33 -29.82
N SER A 123 -45.41 -17.62 -30.54
CA SER A 123 -45.89 -16.31 -30.12
C SER A 123 -46.57 -16.35 -28.75
N SER A 124 -47.44 -17.34 -28.49
CA SER A 124 -48.10 -17.45 -27.18
C SER A 124 -47.12 -17.72 -26.04
N VAL A 125 -46.07 -18.50 -26.28
CA VAL A 125 -45.06 -18.82 -25.25
C VAL A 125 -44.18 -17.61 -24.96
N LEU A 126 -43.83 -16.84 -25.98
CA LEU A 126 -43.08 -15.58 -25.84
C LEU A 126 -43.91 -14.51 -25.14
N ASP A 127 -45.20 -14.40 -25.44
CA ASP A 127 -46.11 -13.48 -24.76
C ASP A 127 -46.24 -13.81 -23.26
N ASP A 128 -46.34 -15.08 -22.91
CA ASP A 128 -46.36 -15.54 -21.51
C ASP A 128 -45.05 -15.23 -20.78
N LEU A 129 -43.91 -15.44 -21.44
CA LEU A 129 -42.58 -15.06 -20.92
C LEU A 129 -42.52 -13.53 -20.71
N ALA A 130 -42.90 -12.75 -21.70
CA ALA A 130 -42.89 -11.29 -21.62
C ALA A 130 -43.80 -10.78 -20.48
N GLY A 131 -44.97 -11.39 -20.28
CA GLY A 131 -45.89 -11.07 -19.20
C GLY A 131 -45.28 -11.30 -17.82
N LYS A 132 -44.65 -12.47 -17.62
CA LYS A 132 -43.95 -12.81 -16.37
C LYS A 132 -42.74 -11.90 -16.11
N VAL A 133 -41.94 -11.56 -17.13
CA VAL A 133 -40.83 -10.59 -17.01
C VAL A 133 -41.36 -9.24 -16.52
N LYS A 134 -42.41 -8.72 -17.17
CA LYS A 134 -43.01 -7.42 -16.81
C LYS A 134 -43.57 -7.41 -15.39
N ALA A 135 -44.18 -8.52 -14.96
CA ALA A 135 -44.73 -8.67 -13.61
C ALA A 135 -43.68 -8.60 -12.49
N LEU A 136 -42.41 -8.90 -12.77
CA LEU A 136 -41.34 -8.80 -11.78
C LEU A 136 -41.06 -7.35 -11.34
N ASN A 137 -41.45 -6.37 -12.16
CA ASN A 137 -41.26 -4.93 -11.91
C ASN A 137 -39.82 -4.58 -11.45
N LYS A 138 -38.82 -5.22 -12.08
CA LYS A 138 -37.39 -5.07 -11.81
C LYS A 138 -36.62 -5.05 -13.11
N SER A 139 -35.48 -4.38 -13.13
CA SER A 139 -34.51 -4.52 -14.22
C SER A 139 -33.96 -5.95 -14.22
N VAL A 140 -34.16 -6.66 -15.33
CA VAL A 140 -33.63 -8.00 -15.56
C VAL A 140 -32.71 -7.99 -16.76
N TYR A 141 -31.70 -8.85 -16.74
CA TYR A 141 -30.91 -9.19 -17.92
C TYR A 141 -31.54 -10.42 -18.57
N ILE A 142 -31.73 -10.37 -19.90
CA ILE A 142 -32.29 -11.48 -20.67
C ILE A 142 -31.21 -11.92 -21.64
N GLU A 143 -30.89 -13.21 -21.62
CA GLU A 143 -30.01 -13.86 -22.57
C GLU A 143 -30.85 -14.82 -23.42
N VAL A 144 -30.71 -14.72 -24.74
CA VAL A 144 -31.42 -15.57 -25.70
C VAL A 144 -30.40 -16.39 -26.46
N GLU A 145 -30.46 -17.72 -26.31
CA GLU A 145 -29.59 -18.64 -27.03
C GLU A 145 -30.34 -19.38 -28.14
N GLY A 146 -29.76 -19.42 -29.34
CA GLY A 146 -30.33 -20.12 -30.48
C GLY A 146 -29.59 -21.41 -30.79
N HIS A 147 -30.30 -22.54 -30.76
CA HIS A 147 -29.74 -23.85 -31.07
C HIS A 147 -30.08 -24.34 -32.49
N THR A 148 -29.23 -25.22 -33.01
CA THR A 148 -29.44 -25.99 -34.26
C THR A 148 -29.32 -27.48 -33.99
N ASP A 149 -29.65 -28.29 -34.99
CA ASP A 149 -29.27 -29.70 -34.99
C ASP A 149 -27.77 -29.87 -35.33
N SER A 150 -27.32 -31.12 -35.40
CA SER A 150 -25.92 -31.47 -35.67
C SER A 150 -25.59 -31.59 -37.16
N VAL A 151 -26.49 -31.21 -38.07
CA VAL A 151 -26.29 -31.36 -39.52
C VAL A 151 -25.68 -30.08 -40.09
N GLY A 152 -24.62 -30.21 -40.90
CA GLY A 152 -23.92 -29.08 -41.53
C GLY A 152 -22.63 -28.67 -40.81
N SER A 153 -22.00 -27.59 -41.27
CA SER A 153 -20.76 -27.08 -40.65
C SER A 153 -21.05 -26.33 -39.35
N LYS A 154 -20.07 -26.31 -38.45
CA LYS A 154 -20.18 -25.60 -37.16
C LYS A 154 -20.40 -24.11 -37.37
N GLU A 155 -19.69 -23.51 -38.32
CA GLU A 155 -19.78 -22.08 -38.64
C GLU A 155 -21.18 -21.72 -39.14
N TYR A 156 -21.76 -22.59 -39.97
CA TYR A 156 -23.12 -22.43 -40.47
C TYR A 156 -24.14 -22.49 -39.34
N ASN A 157 -24.02 -23.51 -38.49
CA ASN A 157 -24.93 -23.74 -37.38
C ASN A 157 -24.85 -22.64 -36.31
N ASN A 158 -23.67 -22.13 -36.02
CA ASN A 158 -23.51 -20.97 -35.15
C ASN A 158 -24.19 -19.72 -35.73
N THR A 159 -24.02 -19.47 -37.03
CA THR A 159 -24.66 -18.33 -37.71
C THR A 159 -26.18 -18.47 -37.73
N LEU A 160 -26.70 -19.67 -37.99
CA LEU A 160 -28.13 -19.95 -37.99
C LEU A 160 -28.73 -19.86 -36.58
N GLY A 161 -28.02 -20.36 -35.56
CA GLY A 161 -28.38 -20.21 -34.16
C GLY A 161 -28.47 -18.75 -33.74
N LEU A 162 -27.45 -17.94 -34.05
CA LEU A 162 -27.46 -16.51 -33.76
C LEU A 162 -28.67 -15.81 -34.41
N ARG A 163 -28.93 -16.05 -35.69
CA ARG A 163 -30.09 -15.47 -36.38
C ARG A 163 -31.43 -15.88 -35.74
N ARG A 164 -31.52 -17.07 -35.15
CA ARG A 164 -32.73 -17.53 -34.45
C ARG A 164 -32.91 -16.83 -33.11
N ALA A 165 -31.82 -16.50 -32.41
CA ALA A 165 -31.86 -15.70 -31.19
C ALA A 165 -32.24 -14.24 -31.51
N GLU A 166 -31.62 -13.63 -32.53
CA GLU A 166 -31.86 -12.23 -32.93
C GLU A 166 -33.33 -11.94 -33.30
N VAL A 167 -34.05 -12.91 -33.89
CA VAL A 167 -35.47 -12.71 -34.23
C VAL A 167 -36.41 -12.82 -33.03
N LEU A 168 -35.89 -13.22 -31.86
CA LEU A 168 -36.62 -13.35 -30.59
C LEU A 168 -36.29 -12.23 -29.60
N GLU A 169 -35.23 -11.44 -29.87
CA GLU A 169 -34.88 -10.23 -29.13
C GLU A 169 -35.87 -9.09 -29.41
#